data_AF-A0A093BF60-F1
#
_entry.id   AF-A0A093BF60-F1
#
_cell.length_a   1.000
_cell.length_b   1.000
_cell.length_c   1.000
_cell.angle_alpha   90.00
_cell.angle_beta   90.00
_cell.angle_gamma   90.00
#
_symmetry.space_group_name_H-M   'P 1'
#
loop_
_entity.id
_entity.type
_entity.pdbx_description
1 polymer ?
#
loop_
_entity_poly.entity_id
_entity_poly.type
_entity_poly.pdbx_seq_one_letter_code
_entity_poly.pdbx_strand_id
1 'polypeptide(L)'
;QLLQCQKLRIWGGQVLRFIPRYLRSPSSVMRRLVLRALLALCKRPSVATAMHSLLPLLIELLQEADRELVEMTLSVVGTVVQHMDRWIDSGVAVQLAQKLQPLFDADANSVKGPAIRLFRGVMLLVAKDGKEPLKPYVHQSLLPLFILLHDE
;
A
#
# COMPACT_ATOMS: atom_id res chain seq x y z
N GLN A 1 18.51 -10.17 -24.71
CA GLN A 1 18.27 -10.65 -23.32
C GLN A 1 16.80 -10.50 -22.86
N LEU A 2 15.80 -10.65 -23.74
CA LEU A 2 14.37 -10.45 -23.42
C LEU A 2 13.65 -11.68 -22.80
N LEU A 3 14.26 -12.87 -22.87
CA LEU A 3 13.64 -14.13 -22.46
C LEU A 3 13.58 -14.32 -20.92
N GLN A 4 14.42 -13.63 -20.15
CA GLN A 4 14.42 -13.75 -18.69
C GLN A 4 13.25 -13.00 -18.02
N CYS A 5 12.79 -11.89 -18.60
CA CYS A 5 11.66 -11.12 -18.07
C CYS A 5 10.32 -11.87 -18.18
N GLN A 6 10.13 -12.69 -19.23
CA GLN A 6 8.88 -13.43 -19.43
C GLN A 6 8.73 -14.60 -18.46
N LYS A 7 9.81 -15.36 -18.22
CA LYS A 7 9.80 -16.48 -17.25
C LYS A 7 9.56 -15.99 -15.82
N LEU A 8 10.18 -14.87 -15.42
CA LEU A 8 9.95 -14.26 -14.10
C LEU A 8 8.53 -13.70 -13.94
N ARG A 9 7.90 -13.18 -15.00
CA ARG A 9 6.50 -12.74 -14.99
C ARG A 9 5.55 -13.92 -14.75
N ILE A 10 5.79 -15.04 -15.41
CA ILE A 10 4.97 -16.26 -15.31
C ILE A 10 5.14 -16.91 -13.92
N TRP A 11 6.37 -17.04 -13.43
CA TRP A 11 6.65 -17.57 -12.09
C TRP A 11 6.17 -16.63 -10.98
N GLY A 12 6.36 -15.32 -11.15
CA GLY A 12 5.83 -14.30 -10.25
C GLY A 12 4.31 -14.37 -10.14
N GLY A 13 3.60 -14.46 -11.27
CA GLY A 13 2.14 -14.62 -11.28
C GLY A 13 1.65 -15.89 -10.57
N GLN A 14 2.33 -17.03 -10.77
CA GLN A 14 1.97 -18.28 -10.10
C GLN A 14 2.21 -18.25 -8.60
N VAL A 15 3.33 -17.67 -8.15
CA VAL A 15 3.63 -17.51 -6.72
C VAL A 15 2.66 -16.55 -6.05
N LEU A 16 2.35 -15.41 -6.70
CA LEU A 16 1.38 -14.43 -6.19
C LEU A 16 -0.02 -15.03 -5.99
N ARG A 17 -0.39 -16.10 -6.71
CA ARG A 17 -1.69 -16.78 -6.53
C ARG A 17 -1.88 -17.37 -5.13
N PHE A 18 -0.79 -17.78 -4.47
CA PHE A 18 -0.87 -18.39 -3.14
C PHE A 18 -0.73 -17.36 -2.01
N ILE A 19 -0.18 -16.19 -2.29
CA ILE A 19 0.03 -15.12 -1.30
C ILE A 19 -1.26 -14.76 -0.54
N PRO A 20 -2.44 -14.63 -1.17
CA PRO A 20 -3.67 -14.32 -0.45
C PRO A 20 -4.05 -15.34 0.62
N ARG A 21 -3.68 -16.61 0.45
CA ARG A 21 -3.95 -17.66 1.43
C ARG A 21 -3.03 -17.49 2.65
N TYR A 22 -1.75 -17.23 2.42
CA TYR A 22 -0.78 -17.12 3.51
C TYR A 22 -0.87 -15.78 4.27
N LEU A 23 -1.28 -14.69 3.60
CA LEU A 23 -1.59 -13.42 4.26
C LEU A 23 -2.82 -13.49 5.18
N ARG A 24 -3.76 -14.40 4.92
CA ARG A 24 -4.92 -14.66 5.79
C ARG A 24 -4.70 -15.79 6.81
N SER A 25 -3.46 -16.26 6.95
CA SER A 25 -3.13 -17.30 7.92
C SER A 25 -3.43 -16.84 9.36
N PRO A 26 -3.98 -17.69 10.23
CA PRO A 26 -4.11 -17.37 11.66
C PRO A 26 -2.74 -17.22 12.34
N SER A 27 -1.66 -17.74 11.74
CA SER A 27 -0.30 -17.59 12.26
C SER A 27 0.27 -16.21 11.90
N SER A 28 0.46 -15.36 12.91
CA SER A 28 1.14 -14.06 12.76
C SER A 28 2.56 -14.20 12.22
N VAL A 29 3.27 -15.26 12.61
CA VAL A 29 4.60 -15.61 12.07
C VAL A 29 4.53 -15.82 10.56
N MET A 30 3.55 -16.61 10.08
CA MET A 30 3.37 -16.84 8.64
C MET A 30 3.07 -15.53 7.90
N ARG A 31 2.14 -14.70 8.43
CA ARG A 31 1.79 -13.41 7.81
C ARG A 31 3.00 -12.49 7.68
N ARG A 32 3.82 -12.39 8.74
CA ARG A 32 5.07 -11.61 8.72
C ARG A 32 6.09 -12.16 7.74
N LEU A 33 6.29 -13.48 7.68
CA LEU A 33 7.21 -14.11 6.72
C LEU A 33 6.82 -13.80 5.27
N VAL A 34 5.52 -13.88 4.97
CA VAL A 34 5.00 -13.56 3.63
C VAL A 34 5.24 -12.08 3.32
N LEU A 35 4.93 -11.16 4.24
CA LEU A 35 5.17 -9.73 4.02
C LEU A 35 6.65 -9.40 3.84
N ARG A 36 7.56 -10.03 4.60
CA ARG A 36 9.02 -9.88 4.39
C ARG A 36 9.43 -10.34 3.00
N ALA A 37 8.88 -11.47 2.53
CA ALA A 37 9.11 -11.95 1.17
C ALA A 37 8.57 -10.96 0.13
N LEU A 38 7.35 -10.44 0.31
CA LEU A 38 6.77 -9.44 -0.59
C LEU A 38 7.61 -8.17 -0.63
N LEU A 39 8.07 -7.67 0.53
CA LEU A 39 8.91 -6.48 0.65
C LEU A 39 10.26 -6.65 -0.07
N ALA A 40 10.85 -7.84 -0.02
CA ALA A 40 12.08 -8.14 -0.77
C ALA A 40 11.80 -8.19 -2.28
N LEU A 41 10.67 -8.78 -2.68
CA LEU A 41 10.30 -9.01 -4.07
C LEU A 41 9.84 -7.73 -4.80
N CYS A 42 9.09 -6.85 -4.12
CA CYS A 42 8.54 -5.62 -4.70
C CYS A 42 9.62 -4.58 -5.05
N LYS A 43 10.87 -4.76 -4.61
CA LYS A 43 12.01 -3.94 -5.07
C LYS A 43 12.26 -4.06 -6.58
N ARG A 44 11.74 -5.10 -7.23
CA ARG A 44 11.78 -5.28 -8.68
C ARG A 44 10.50 -4.67 -9.28
N PRO A 45 10.58 -3.65 -10.15
CA PRO A 45 9.41 -3.01 -10.74
C PRO A 45 8.42 -3.98 -11.37
N SER A 46 8.91 -4.96 -12.13
CA SER A 46 8.07 -5.97 -12.80
C SER A 46 7.25 -6.83 -11.83
N VAL A 47 7.76 -7.04 -10.62
CA VAL A 47 7.07 -7.80 -9.57
C VAL A 47 6.11 -6.89 -8.80
N ALA A 48 6.50 -5.65 -8.51
CA ALA A 48 5.62 -4.64 -7.89
C ALA A 48 4.37 -4.40 -8.74
N THR A 49 4.51 -4.24 -10.06
CA THR A 49 3.36 -4.10 -10.97
C THR A 49 2.45 -5.34 -10.93
N ALA A 50 3.02 -6.55 -10.82
CA ALA A 50 2.25 -7.78 -10.72
C ALA A 50 1.48 -7.92 -9.39
N MET A 51 1.97 -7.29 -8.31
CA MET A 51 1.35 -7.29 -6.98
C MET A 51 0.13 -6.37 -6.88
N HIS A 52 -0.21 -5.62 -7.93
CA HIS A 52 -1.38 -4.74 -7.91
C HIS A 52 -2.70 -5.49 -7.60
N SER A 53 -2.82 -6.75 -8.01
CA SER A 53 -3.99 -7.58 -7.69
C SER A 53 -4.13 -7.89 -6.20
N LEU A 54 -3.06 -7.72 -5.42
CA LEU A 54 -3.02 -7.92 -3.98
C LEU A 54 -3.38 -6.64 -3.19
N LEU A 55 -3.45 -5.47 -3.83
CA LEU A 55 -3.70 -4.20 -3.13
C LEU A 55 -4.91 -4.26 -2.19
N PRO A 56 -6.11 -4.74 -2.60
CA PRO A 56 -7.26 -4.81 -1.68
C PRO A 56 -6.96 -5.62 -0.41
N LEU A 57 -6.22 -6.73 -0.54
CA LEU A 57 -5.86 -7.55 0.62
C LEU A 57 -4.80 -6.88 1.49
N LEU A 58 -3.80 -6.26 0.89
CA LEU A 58 -2.76 -5.52 1.61
C LEU A 58 -3.34 -4.33 2.36
N ILE A 59 -4.33 -3.64 1.77
CA ILE A 59 -5.03 -2.51 2.40
C ILE A 59 -5.73 -2.94 3.70
N GLU A 60 -6.34 -4.12 3.73
CA GLU A 60 -6.95 -4.65 4.97
C GLU A 60 -5.93 -4.89 6.08
N LEU A 61 -4.69 -5.27 5.74
CA LEU A 61 -3.62 -5.51 6.70
C LEU A 61 -3.10 -4.21 7.37
N LEU A 62 -3.46 -3.04 6.86
CA LEU A 62 -3.08 -1.75 7.47
C LEU A 62 -3.80 -1.48 8.80
N GLN A 63 -4.82 -2.26 9.14
CA GLN A 63 -5.60 -2.13 10.39
C GLN A 63 -5.32 -3.26 11.38
N GLU A 64 -4.25 -4.03 11.17
CA GLU A 64 -3.82 -5.07 12.10
C GLU A 64 -3.23 -4.44 13.37
N ALA A 65 -3.44 -5.09 14.52
CA ALA A 65 -2.84 -4.68 15.79
C ALA A 65 -1.31 -4.89 15.83
N ASP A 66 -0.79 -5.76 14.95
CA ASP A 66 0.64 -6.02 14.83
C ASP A 66 1.33 -4.86 14.09
N ARG A 67 2.00 -3.99 14.85
CA ARG A 67 2.71 -2.83 14.30
C ARG A 67 3.75 -3.19 13.25
N GLU A 68 4.53 -4.26 13.47
CA GLU A 68 5.56 -4.67 12.49
C GLU A 68 4.90 -5.07 11.16
N LEU A 69 3.75 -5.74 11.25
CA LEU A 69 2.92 -6.12 10.11
C LEU A 69 2.42 -4.86 9.35
N VAL A 70 1.90 -3.86 10.07
CA VAL A 70 1.43 -2.59 9.47
C VAL A 70 2.58 -1.85 8.78
N GLU A 71 3.76 -1.75 9.40
CA GLU A 71 4.93 -1.08 8.82
C GLU A 71 5.42 -1.76 7.53
N MET A 72 5.50 -3.09 7.53
CA MET A 72 5.82 -3.85 6.31
C MET A 72 4.76 -3.68 5.24
N THR A 73 3.48 -3.68 5.62
CA THR A 73 2.37 -3.50 4.70
C THR A 73 2.39 -2.13 4.04
N LEU A 74 2.60 -1.05 4.81
CA LEU A 74 2.79 0.31 4.28
C LEU A 74 3.93 0.36 3.25
N SER A 75 5.05 -0.30 3.58
CA SER A 75 6.22 -0.35 2.71
C SER A 75 5.94 -1.08 1.39
N VAL A 76 5.27 -2.23 1.46
CA VAL A 76 4.87 -3.01 0.28
C VAL A 76 3.87 -2.21 -0.56
N VAL A 77 2.79 -1.68 0.04
CA VAL A 77 1.76 -0.92 -0.67
C VAL A 77 2.37 0.32 -1.32
N GLY A 78 3.21 1.07 -0.61
CA GLY A 78 3.90 2.23 -1.15
C GLY A 78 4.80 1.89 -2.34
N THR A 79 5.53 0.78 -2.26
CA THR A 79 6.35 0.31 -3.38
C THR A 79 5.50 -0.11 -4.57
N VAL A 80 4.37 -0.80 -4.35
CA VAL A 80 3.45 -1.20 -5.42
C VAL A 80 2.87 0.04 -6.10
N VAL A 81 2.35 0.99 -5.32
CA VAL A 81 1.75 2.24 -5.80
C VAL A 81 2.77 3.08 -6.58
N GLN A 82 4.02 3.18 -6.11
CA GLN A 82 5.07 3.93 -6.81
C GLN A 82 5.40 3.37 -8.21
N HIS A 83 5.26 2.05 -8.40
CA HIS A 83 5.55 1.37 -9.67
C HIS A 83 4.31 1.12 -10.52
N MET A 84 3.19 1.77 -10.19
CA MET A 84 2.01 1.73 -11.03
C MET A 84 2.21 2.57 -12.28
N ASP A 85 1.92 1.96 -13.43
CA ASP A 85 1.91 2.59 -14.75
C ASP A 85 0.48 2.98 -15.19
N ARG A 86 -0.50 2.79 -14.31
CA ARG A 86 -1.92 3.07 -14.53
C ARG A 86 -2.54 3.82 -13.36
N TRP A 87 -3.69 4.43 -13.62
CA TRP A 87 -4.51 5.03 -12.57
C TRP A 87 -4.96 3.98 -11.55
N ILE A 88 -4.93 4.36 -10.28
CA ILE A 88 -5.57 3.63 -9.20
C ILE A 88 -7.07 3.75 -9.40
N ASP A 89 -7.76 2.62 -9.31
CA ASP A 89 -9.22 2.57 -9.29
C ASP A 89 -9.77 3.44 -8.15
N SER A 90 -10.80 4.23 -8.43
CA SER A 90 -11.35 5.17 -7.44
C SER A 90 -11.81 4.46 -6.16
N GLY A 91 -12.39 3.25 -6.27
CA GLY A 91 -12.79 2.45 -5.11
C GLY A 91 -11.60 1.97 -4.27
N VAL A 92 -10.52 1.54 -4.92
CA VAL A 92 -9.26 1.17 -4.24
C VAL A 92 -8.61 2.39 -3.57
N ALA A 93 -8.64 3.55 -4.22
CA ALA A 93 -8.11 4.78 -3.67
C ALA A 93 -8.87 5.24 -2.41
N VAL A 94 -10.21 5.15 -2.43
CA VAL A 94 -11.05 5.45 -1.27
C VAL A 94 -10.77 4.47 -0.13
N GLN A 95 -10.63 3.16 -0.41
CA GLN A 95 -10.25 2.18 0.61
C GLN A 95 -8.87 2.50 1.23
N LEU A 96 -7.87 2.86 0.41
CA LEU A 96 -6.58 3.32 0.90
C LEU A 96 -6.73 4.55 1.80
N ALA A 97 -7.47 5.56 1.36
CA ALA A 97 -7.72 6.77 2.12
C ALA A 97 -8.33 6.48 3.50
N GLN A 98 -9.37 5.65 3.53
CA GLN A 98 -10.05 5.22 4.76
C GLN A 98 -9.11 4.52 5.74
N LYS A 99 -8.28 3.58 5.25
CA LYS A 99 -7.41 2.76 6.11
C LYS A 99 -6.11 3.48 6.50
N LEU A 100 -5.71 4.50 5.75
CA LEU A 100 -4.53 5.32 6.08
C LEU A 100 -4.85 6.42 7.09
N GLN A 101 -6.08 6.96 7.08
CA GLN A 101 -6.49 8.05 7.94
C GLN A 101 -6.18 7.82 9.44
N PRO A 102 -6.51 6.66 10.06
CA PRO A 102 -6.17 6.40 11.45
C PRO A 102 -4.66 6.35 11.74
N LEU A 103 -3.83 6.10 10.72
CA LEU A 103 -2.38 5.96 10.87
C LEU A 103 -1.65 7.30 10.92
N PHE A 104 -2.33 8.41 10.62
CA PHE A 104 -1.71 9.75 10.65
C PHE A 104 -1.51 10.28 12.07
N ASP A 105 -2.27 9.75 13.04
CA ASP A 105 -2.16 10.08 14.45
C ASP A 105 -1.33 9.04 15.22
N ALA A 106 -0.67 8.11 14.52
CA ALA A 106 0.21 7.15 15.16
C ALA A 106 1.43 7.84 15.79
N ASP A 107 1.72 7.53 17.06
CA ASP A 107 2.93 8.00 17.77
C ASP A 107 4.23 7.57 17.07
N ALA A 108 4.15 6.46 16.34
CA ALA A 108 5.26 5.89 15.61
C ALA A 108 5.53 6.63 14.30
N ASN A 109 6.64 7.36 14.21
CA ASN A 109 7.11 7.97 12.96
C ASN A 109 7.38 6.95 11.84
N SER A 110 7.69 5.70 12.20
CA SER A 110 7.83 4.57 11.26
C SER A 110 6.50 4.22 10.55
N VAL A 111 5.36 4.67 11.08
CA VAL A 111 4.02 4.45 10.52
C VAL A 111 3.45 5.76 9.96
N LYS A 112 3.43 6.83 10.76
CA LYS A 112 2.82 8.13 10.41
C LYS A 112 3.39 8.72 9.12
N GLY A 113 4.71 8.86 9.04
CA GLY A 113 5.38 9.47 7.89
C GLY A 113 5.10 8.71 6.58
N PRO A 114 5.35 7.38 6.52
CA PRO A 114 5.02 6.58 5.36
C PRO A 114 3.53 6.60 4.98
N ALA A 115 2.60 6.59 5.94
CA ALA A 115 1.17 6.64 5.67
C ALA A 115 0.75 7.95 4.97
N ILE A 116 1.21 9.10 5.48
CA ILE A 116 0.94 10.41 4.88
C ILE A 116 1.52 10.49 3.44
N ARG A 117 2.76 10.03 3.26
CA ARG A 117 3.38 9.99 1.92
C ARG A 117 2.61 9.10 0.95
N LEU A 118 2.15 7.94 1.41
CA LEU A 118 1.35 7.02 0.60
C LEU A 118 0.02 7.66 0.20
N PHE A 119 -0.69 8.28 1.14
CA PHE A 119 -1.95 8.97 0.83
C PHE A 119 -1.78 10.06 -0.24
N ARG A 120 -0.72 10.87 -0.12
CA ARG A 120 -0.38 11.86 -1.15
C ARG A 120 -0.10 11.21 -2.51
N GLY A 121 0.62 10.09 -2.52
CA GLY A 121 0.86 9.30 -3.73
C GLY A 121 -0.43 8.83 -4.39
N VAL A 122 -1.39 8.34 -3.59
CA VAL A 122 -2.71 7.91 -4.08
C VAL A 122 -3.46 9.07 -4.74
N MET A 123 -3.47 10.26 -4.13
CA MET A 123 -4.13 11.43 -4.73
C MET A 123 -3.54 11.85 -6.08
N LEU A 124 -2.24 11.63 -6.28
CA LEU A 124 -1.57 11.91 -7.55
C LEU A 124 -1.84 10.84 -8.61
N LEU A 125 -2.11 9.61 -8.19
CA LEU A 125 -2.29 8.43 -9.04
C LEU A 125 -3.77 8.06 -9.25
N VAL A 126 -4.69 8.98 -8.96
CA VAL A 126 -6.11 8.82 -9.26
C VAL A 126 -6.54 9.84 -10.31
N ALA A 127 -7.34 9.38 -11.28
CA ALA A 127 -7.90 10.22 -12.33
C ALA A 127 -8.74 11.37 -11.75
N LYS A 128 -8.92 12.46 -12.51
CA LYS A 128 -9.59 13.68 -12.04
C LYS A 128 -10.94 13.40 -11.35
N ASP A 129 -11.78 12.58 -11.97
CA ASP A 129 -13.12 12.27 -11.45
C ASP A 129 -13.07 11.39 -10.18
N GLY A 130 -12.01 10.59 -10.03
CA GLY A 130 -11.77 9.79 -8.83
C GLY A 130 -11.22 10.58 -7.65
N LYS A 131 -10.90 11.87 -7.82
CA LYS A 131 -10.44 12.74 -6.72
C LYS A 131 -11.58 13.27 -5.86
N GLU A 132 -12.79 13.38 -6.41
CA GLU A 132 -13.94 13.90 -5.67
C GLU A 132 -14.24 13.07 -4.41
N PRO A 133 -14.26 11.73 -4.46
CA PRO A 133 -14.46 10.90 -3.27
C PRO A 133 -13.33 11.00 -2.24
N LEU A 134 -12.15 11.52 -2.61
CA LEU A 134 -11.01 11.66 -1.71
C LEU A 134 -11.03 12.96 -0.90
N LYS A 135 -11.80 13.97 -1.33
CA LYS A 135 -11.86 15.28 -0.65
C LYS A 135 -12.18 15.19 0.85
N PRO A 136 -13.17 14.40 1.32
CA PRO A 136 -13.48 14.34 2.74
C PRO A 136 -12.28 13.90 3.58
N TYR A 137 -11.54 12.90 3.11
CA TYR A 137 -10.35 12.38 3.79
C TYR A 137 -9.19 13.38 3.83
N VAL A 138 -9.06 14.21 2.78
CA VAL A 138 -8.07 15.30 2.78
C VAL A 138 -8.43 16.36 3.82
N HIS A 139 -9.69 16.81 3.81
CA HIS A 139 -10.17 17.86 4.71
C HIS A 139 -10.15 17.45 6.17
N GLN A 140 -10.46 16.19 6.48
CA GLN A 140 -10.51 15.69 7.85
C GLN A 140 -9.13 15.37 8.44
N SER A 141 -8.10 15.23 7.61
CA SER A 141 -6.84 14.66 8.07
C SER A 141 -5.60 15.39 7.59
N LEU A 142 -5.36 15.49 6.29
CA LEU A 142 -4.14 16.12 5.80
C LEU A 142 -4.15 17.64 5.94
N LEU A 143 -5.31 18.28 5.77
CA LEU A 143 -5.43 19.72 5.89
C LEU A 143 -5.12 20.23 7.32
N PRO A 144 -5.68 19.64 8.40
CA PRO A 144 -5.29 19.99 9.77
C PRO A 144 -3.80 19.80 10.05
N LEU A 145 -3.21 18.68 9.59
CA LEU A 145 -1.77 18.42 9.77
C LEU A 145 -0.91 19.46 9.07
N PHE A 146 -1.31 19.92 7.88
CA PHE A 146 -0.60 20.95 7.14
C PHE A 146 -0.67 22.32 7.82
N ILE A 147 -1.84 22.68 8.37
CA ILE A 147 -2.03 23.93 9.11
C ILE A 147 -1.17 23.91 10.39
N LEU A 148 -1.21 22.81 11.15
CA LEU A 148 -0.40 22.66 12.37
C LEU A 148 1.11 22.83 12.09
N LEU A 149 1.60 22.30 10.98
CA LEU A 149 3.02 22.42 10.58
C LEU A 149 3.42 23.82 10.09
N HIS A 150 2.46 24.70 9.81
CA HIS A 150 2.71 26.08 9.37
C HIS A 150 2.41 27.14 10.43
N ASP A 151 1.71 26.75 11.51
CA ASP A 151 1.48 27.58 12.68
C ASP A 151 2.59 27.44 13.76
N GLU A 152 3.57 26.54 13.54
CA GLU A 152 4.85 26.43 14.31
C GLU A 152 5.98 27.23 13.65
#